data_AF-A0A349DW13-F1
#
_entry.id   AF-A0A349DW13-F1
#
_cell.length_a   1.000
_cell.length_b   1.000
_cell.length_c   1.000
_cell.angle_alpha   90.00
_cell.angle_beta   90.00
_cell.angle_gamma   90.00
#
_symmetry.space_group_name_H-M   'P 1'
#
loop_
_entity.id
_entity.type
_entity.pdbx_description
1 polymer ?
#
loop_
_entity_poly.entity_id
_entity_poly.type
_entity_poly.pdbx_seq_one_letter_code
_entity_poly.pdbx_strand_id
1 'polypeptide(L)'
;MKNIPYILSLALLFSCQNQKSQTQQKQALPKETPKPSKSTPFTQVKEEKPPAVAKAIPYNASEGQKRALLAEEAYENPHDQRTYGGNPKAKARGEKLDCSYFIREVEATFQSEEARKIKQRKGYLAPHELVKYNPFFTNKRLYANKLSSLSGKMADVLQKHGVYSTRVSDVRLGDYVFIGKGKTRNLKSISHVVVINKVDTIGKQIRYYFIDAGYRGLKKVNGKFVKVKRSVRKGYYLTDQGTVWSGKYIRYFKGTGRPN
;
A
#
# COMPACT_ATOMS: atom_id res chain seq x y z
N MET A 1 32.55 62.75 -8.76
CA MET A 1 31.82 62.65 -10.05
C MET A 1 30.90 61.43 -9.91
N LYS A 2 29.60 61.62 -9.66
CA LYS A 2 28.53 61.87 -10.68
C LYS A 2 28.29 60.58 -11.48
N ASN A 3 27.16 59.86 -11.43
CA ASN A 3 25.73 60.22 -11.52
C ASN A 3 24.89 59.03 -10.97
N ILE A 4 23.92 59.22 -10.06
CA ILE A 4 22.50 59.62 -10.23
C ILE A 4 21.56 58.51 -10.77
N PRO A 5 20.33 58.42 -10.22
CA PRO A 5 19.49 57.22 -10.07
C PRO A 5 18.28 57.22 -11.02
N TYR A 6 17.42 56.21 -11.00
CA TYR A 6 16.01 56.36 -11.44
C TYR A 6 15.05 55.46 -10.64
N ILE A 7 14.31 56.11 -9.73
CA ILE A 7 12.92 55.79 -9.42
C ILE A 7 12.08 56.52 -10.48
N LEU A 8 11.10 55.87 -11.13
CA LEU A 8 9.79 56.46 -11.44
C LEU A 8 8.85 55.43 -12.12
N SER A 9 7.66 55.31 -11.54
CA SER A 9 6.33 55.25 -12.17
C SER A 9 5.96 54.14 -13.17
N LEU A 10 4.91 53.37 -12.86
CA LEU A 10 3.60 53.57 -13.51
C LEU A 10 2.48 52.78 -12.80
N ALA A 11 1.50 53.51 -12.28
CA ALA A 11 0.17 53.03 -11.97
C ALA A 11 -0.74 53.37 -13.16
N LEU A 12 -1.47 52.38 -13.70
CA LEU A 12 -2.62 52.55 -14.59
C LEU A 12 -3.55 51.34 -14.35
N LEU A 13 -4.64 51.55 -13.60
CA LEU A 13 -6.02 51.74 -14.09
C LEU A 13 -6.67 50.48 -14.66
N PHE A 14 -7.56 49.87 -13.86
CA PHE A 14 -8.82 49.30 -14.37
C PHE A 14 -9.94 49.57 -13.36
N SER A 15 -10.59 50.72 -13.56
CA SER A 15 -11.98 50.96 -13.16
C SER A 15 -12.78 51.19 -14.44
N CYS A 16 -13.81 50.38 -14.65
CA CYS A 16 -15.10 50.68 -15.27
C CYS A 16 -15.86 49.34 -15.35
N GLN A 17 -16.80 49.11 -14.42
CA GLN A 17 -18.22 49.41 -14.63
C GLN A 17 -18.78 48.81 -15.93
N ASN A 18 -19.60 47.78 -15.79
CA ASN A 18 -21.00 47.99 -16.16
C ASN A 18 -21.95 47.05 -15.41
N GLN A 19 -22.85 47.70 -14.68
CA GLN A 19 -24.12 47.16 -14.20
C GLN A 19 -24.97 46.72 -15.40
N LYS A 20 -25.78 45.67 -15.20
CA LYS A 20 -27.16 45.70 -15.70
C LYS A 20 -28.08 44.99 -14.72
N SER A 21 -29.25 45.58 -14.65
CA SER A 21 -30.13 45.67 -13.50
C SER A 21 -31.05 44.47 -13.32
N GLN A 22 -31.60 44.44 -12.11
CA GLN A 22 -32.75 43.68 -11.65
C GLN A 22 -33.91 43.64 -12.67
N THR A 23 -34.62 42.51 -12.67
CA THR A 23 -36.08 42.54 -12.72
C THR A 23 -36.62 41.39 -11.88
N GLN A 24 -37.24 41.74 -10.74
CA GLN A 24 -38.14 40.87 -10.01
C GLN A 24 -39.43 40.73 -10.83
N GLN A 25 -39.85 39.50 -11.11
CA GLN A 25 -41.25 39.20 -11.36
C GLN A 25 -41.72 38.17 -10.32
N LYS A 26 -42.64 38.62 -9.47
CA LYS A 26 -43.57 37.77 -8.72
C LYS A 26 -44.34 36.92 -9.74
N GLN A 27 -44.22 35.61 -9.66
CA GLN A 27 -45.23 34.70 -10.22
C GLN A 27 -45.70 33.72 -9.14
N ALA A 28 -47.01 33.55 -9.12
CA ALA A 28 -47.80 32.88 -8.11
C ALA A 28 -47.53 31.37 -8.03
N LEU A 29 -47.73 30.85 -6.83
CA LEU A 29 -47.75 29.43 -6.47
C LEU A 29 -48.79 28.66 -7.31
N PRO A 30 -48.42 27.58 -8.02
CA PRO A 30 -49.38 26.58 -8.47
C PRO A 30 -49.51 25.48 -7.41
N LYS A 31 -50.77 25.16 -7.08
CA LYS A 31 -51.19 24.06 -6.22
C LYS A 31 -50.56 22.72 -6.61
N GLU A 32 -50.05 22.00 -5.62
CA GLU A 32 -49.60 20.62 -5.71
C GLU A 32 -50.72 19.70 -6.23
N THR A 33 -50.37 18.86 -7.20
CA THR A 33 -51.11 17.63 -7.51
C THR A 33 -50.16 16.47 -7.20
N PRO A 34 -50.54 15.51 -6.34
CA PRO A 34 -49.65 14.41 -5.97
C PRO A 34 -49.49 13.46 -7.16
N LYS A 35 -48.27 13.40 -7.73
CA LYS A 35 -47.89 12.34 -8.66
C LYS A 35 -47.63 11.05 -7.89
N PRO A 36 -48.10 9.88 -8.37
CA PRO A 36 -47.83 8.61 -7.72
C PRO A 36 -46.31 8.34 -7.74
N SER A 37 -45.79 8.09 -6.54
CA SER A 37 -44.44 7.62 -6.28
C SER A 37 -44.17 6.37 -7.11
N LYS A 38 -43.33 6.48 -8.14
CA LYS A 38 -42.70 5.31 -8.76
C LYS A 38 -41.69 4.76 -7.77
N SER A 39 -42.08 3.71 -7.06
CA SER A 39 -41.17 2.88 -6.28
C SER A 39 -40.04 2.41 -7.19
N THR A 40 -38.84 2.89 -6.92
CA THR A 40 -37.61 2.36 -7.51
C THR A 40 -37.57 0.85 -7.23
N PRO A 41 -37.37 -0.02 -8.23
CA PRO A 41 -37.22 -1.44 -7.96
C PRO A 41 -36.02 -1.62 -7.04
N PHE A 42 -36.21 -2.36 -5.94
CA PHE A 42 -35.11 -2.89 -5.16
C PHE A 42 -34.18 -3.65 -6.12
N THR A 43 -33.03 -3.08 -6.43
CA THR A 43 -31.96 -3.83 -7.07
C THR A 43 -31.62 -4.97 -6.12
N GLN A 44 -32.04 -6.19 -6.47
CA GLN A 44 -31.59 -7.39 -5.80
C GLN A 44 -30.07 -7.31 -5.74
N VAL A 45 -29.53 -7.21 -4.52
CA VAL A 45 -28.11 -7.34 -4.27
C VAL A 45 -27.76 -8.75 -4.72
N LYS A 46 -27.21 -8.85 -5.93
CA LYS A 46 -26.80 -10.11 -6.52
C LYS A 46 -25.83 -10.74 -5.53
N GLU A 47 -26.24 -11.85 -4.94
CA GLU A 47 -25.46 -12.58 -3.96
C GLU A 47 -24.13 -12.94 -4.63
N GLU A 48 -23.09 -12.24 -4.21
CA GLU A 48 -21.83 -12.18 -4.92
C GLU A 48 -21.09 -13.47 -4.65
N LYS A 49 -20.79 -14.24 -5.71
CA LYS A 49 -20.08 -15.51 -5.60
C LYS A 49 -18.85 -15.35 -4.69
N PRO A 50 -18.62 -16.29 -3.76
CA PRO A 50 -17.47 -16.22 -2.87
C PRO A 50 -16.18 -16.16 -3.72
N PRO A 51 -15.23 -15.33 -3.33
CA PRO A 51 -14.05 -15.09 -4.15
C PRO A 51 -13.16 -16.33 -4.21
N ALA A 52 -12.59 -16.57 -5.39
CA ALA A 52 -11.98 -17.83 -5.78
C ALA A 52 -10.71 -18.26 -5.02
N VAL A 53 -10.16 -17.42 -4.13
CA VAL A 53 -8.92 -17.71 -3.38
C VAL A 53 -9.03 -17.15 -1.95
N ALA A 54 -9.94 -17.70 -1.15
CA ALA A 54 -9.93 -17.48 0.29
C ALA A 54 -9.09 -18.58 0.96
N LYS A 55 -7.91 -18.25 1.51
CA LYS A 55 -7.17 -19.21 2.33
C LYS A 55 -7.91 -19.41 3.63
N ALA A 56 -8.21 -20.65 4.02
CA ALA A 56 -8.74 -20.91 5.35
C ALA A 56 -7.73 -20.41 6.39
N ILE A 57 -8.13 -19.46 7.23
CA ILE A 57 -7.33 -19.02 8.37
C ILE A 57 -7.82 -19.84 9.55
N PRO A 58 -6.98 -20.74 10.11
CA PRO A 58 -7.38 -21.53 11.26
C PRO A 58 -7.83 -20.63 12.41
N TYR A 59 -8.88 -21.06 13.13
CA TYR A 59 -9.40 -20.30 14.27
C TYR A 59 -8.33 -20.02 15.33
N ASN A 60 -7.41 -20.98 15.54
CA ASN A 60 -6.30 -20.90 16.47
C ASN A 60 -4.99 -20.38 15.85
N ALA A 61 -5.03 -19.80 14.65
CA ALA A 61 -3.83 -19.27 14.01
C ALA A 61 -3.23 -18.14 14.86
N SER A 62 -1.93 -18.23 15.15
CA SER A 62 -1.21 -17.10 15.75
C SER A 62 -1.25 -15.89 14.82
N GLU A 63 -1.06 -14.69 15.36
CA GLU A 63 -1.05 -13.47 14.53
C GLU A 63 -0.02 -13.53 13.39
N GLY A 64 1.15 -14.12 13.67
CA GLY A 64 2.20 -14.35 12.69
C GLY A 64 1.75 -15.29 11.58
N GLN A 65 1.09 -16.40 11.92
CA GLN A 65 0.51 -17.32 10.93
C GLN A 65 -0.59 -16.63 10.11
N LYS A 66 -1.46 -15.86 10.75
CA LYS A 66 -2.52 -15.11 10.06
C LYS A 66 -1.93 -14.10 9.06
N ARG A 67 -0.93 -13.31 9.45
CA ARG A 67 -0.22 -12.39 8.53
C ARG A 67 0.45 -13.13 7.37
N ALA A 68 1.08 -14.27 7.63
CA ALA A 68 1.70 -15.10 6.60
C ALA A 68 0.67 -15.62 5.58
N LEU A 69 -0.45 -16.18 6.06
CA LEU A 69 -1.54 -16.68 5.21
C LEU A 69 -2.19 -15.57 4.39
N LEU A 70 -2.40 -14.38 4.96
CA LEU A 70 -2.94 -13.23 4.24
C LEU A 70 -1.97 -12.69 3.19
N ALA A 71 -0.67 -12.73 3.45
CA ALA A 71 0.35 -12.39 2.45
C ALA A 71 0.37 -13.40 1.30
N GLU A 72 0.17 -14.69 1.59
CA GLU A 72 0.03 -15.73 0.57
C GLU A 72 -1.26 -15.58 -0.25
N GLU A 73 -2.39 -15.35 0.40
CA GLU A 73 -3.66 -15.06 -0.27
C GLU A 73 -3.54 -13.85 -1.20
N ALA A 74 -2.93 -12.77 -0.71
CA ALA A 74 -2.69 -11.56 -1.52
C ALA A 74 -1.78 -11.83 -2.73
N TYR A 75 -0.81 -12.73 -2.58
CA TYR A 75 0.07 -13.14 -3.66
C TYR A 75 -0.67 -13.98 -4.72
N GLU A 76 -1.51 -14.92 -4.28
CA GLU A 76 -2.24 -15.86 -5.14
C GLU A 76 -3.51 -15.25 -5.77
N ASN A 77 -3.91 -14.04 -5.35
CA ASN A 77 -5.13 -13.40 -5.83
C ASN A 77 -5.08 -13.08 -7.35
N PRO A 78 -5.91 -13.76 -8.18
CA PRO A 78 -5.89 -13.59 -9.63
C PRO A 78 -6.54 -12.28 -10.09
N HIS A 79 -7.31 -11.61 -9.23
CA HIS A 79 -7.98 -10.34 -9.57
C HIS A 79 -7.04 -9.14 -9.46
N ASP A 80 -5.93 -9.26 -8.74
CA ASP A 80 -4.98 -8.16 -8.64
C ASP A 80 -4.05 -8.12 -9.85
N GLN A 81 -4.45 -7.33 -10.86
CA GLN A 81 -3.71 -7.12 -12.10
C GLN A 81 -2.72 -5.95 -12.02
N ARG A 82 -2.57 -5.31 -10.85
CA ARG A 82 -1.71 -4.13 -10.69
C ARG A 82 -0.23 -4.51 -10.79
N THR A 83 0.54 -3.48 -11.10
CA THR A 83 1.95 -3.56 -11.45
C THR A 83 2.83 -2.90 -10.39
N TYR A 84 4.01 -3.46 -10.08
CA TYR A 84 4.94 -2.76 -9.18
C TYR A 84 5.45 -1.45 -9.82
N GLY A 85 5.59 -0.38 -9.04
CA GLY A 85 6.38 0.77 -9.49
C GLY A 85 6.38 1.99 -8.57
N GLY A 86 7.43 2.79 -8.69
CA GLY A 86 7.68 3.94 -7.82
C GLY A 86 6.91 5.22 -8.15
N ASN A 87 6.21 5.31 -9.29
CA ASN A 87 5.54 6.55 -9.72
C ASN A 87 4.42 6.95 -8.74
N PRO A 88 4.54 8.07 -8.02
CA PRO A 88 3.56 8.46 -7.00
C PRO A 88 2.16 8.72 -7.56
N LYS A 89 2.03 9.32 -8.75
CA LYS A 89 0.72 9.62 -9.37
C LYS A 89 -0.03 8.34 -9.75
N ALA A 90 0.67 7.37 -10.32
CA ALA A 90 0.09 6.07 -10.67
C ALA A 90 -0.30 5.26 -9.42
N LYS A 91 0.46 5.39 -8.32
CA LYS A 91 0.12 4.78 -7.02
C LYS A 91 -1.13 5.42 -6.40
N ALA A 92 -1.25 6.75 -6.47
CA ALA A 92 -2.42 7.47 -5.97
C ALA A 92 -3.72 7.07 -6.71
N ARG A 93 -3.61 6.71 -7.99
CA ARG A 93 -4.73 6.18 -8.81
C ARG A 93 -4.97 4.68 -8.64
N GLY A 94 -4.16 3.96 -7.86
CA GLY A 94 -4.29 2.51 -7.68
C GLY A 94 -3.80 1.66 -8.86
N GLU A 95 -3.14 2.24 -9.86
CA GLU A 95 -2.62 1.53 -11.03
C GLU A 95 -1.33 0.76 -10.73
N LYS A 96 -0.57 1.24 -9.74
CA LYS A 96 0.69 0.64 -9.30
C LYS A 96 0.70 0.37 -7.81
N LEU A 97 1.34 -0.74 -7.43
CA LEU A 97 1.60 -1.10 -6.05
C LEU A 97 3.09 -0.92 -5.73
N ASP A 98 3.41 -0.65 -4.48
CA ASP A 98 4.78 -0.75 -3.96
C ASP A 98 4.83 -1.67 -2.74
N CYS A 99 6.03 -1.93 -2.23
CA CYS A 99 6.22 -2.87 -1.12
C CYS A 99 5.52 -2.38 0.14
N SER A 100 5.48 -1.07 0.40
CA SER A 100 4.73 -0.53 1.54
C SER A 100 3.22 -0.68 1.37
N TYR A 101 2.70 -0.52 0.14
CA TYR A 101 1.29 -0.71 -0.17
C TYR A 101 0.85 -2.15 0.09
N PHE A 102 1.67 -3.12 -0.34
CA PHE A 102 1.42 -4.53 -0.09
C PHE A 102 1.32 -4.86 1.39
N ILE A 103 2.26 -4.38 2.22
CA ILE A 103 2.19 -4.57 3.67
C ILE A 103 0.93 -3.93 4.25
N ARG A 104 0.58 -2.72 3.81
CA ARG A 104 -0.62 -2.04 4.30
C ARG A 104 -1.90 -2.78 3.94
N GLU A 105 -1.95 -3.45 2.79
CA GLU A 105 -3.07 -4.32 2.43
C GLU A 105 -3.12 -5.57 3.31
N VAL A 106 -1.98 -6.23 3.56
CA VAL A 106 -1.91 -7.38 4.48
C VAL A 106 -2.43 -6.98 5.86
N GLU A 107 -1.98 -5.85 6.39
CA GLU A 107 -2.47 -5.31 7.67
C GLU A 107 -3.96 -4.96 7.64
N ALA A 108 -4.44 -4.29 6.60
CA ALA A 108 -5.86 -3.95 6.49
C ALA A 108 -6.74 -5.21 6.49
N THR A 109 -6.34 -6.27 5.79
CA THR A 109 -7.06 -7.55 5.78
C THR A 109 -6.87 -8.34 7.08
N PHE A 110 -5.79 -8.12 7.81
CA PHE A 110 -5.58 -8.72 9.12
C PHE A 110 -6.56 -8.14 10.14
N GLN A 111 -6.77 -6.83 10.09
CA GLN A 111 -7.60 -6.07 11.01
C GLN A 111 -9.10 -6.10 10.65
N SER A 112 -9.46 -6.36 9.39
CA SER A 112 -10.85 -6.29 8.92
C SER A 112 -11.19 -7.38 7.90
N GLU A 113 -12.18 -8.20 8.24
CA GLU A 113 -12.78 -9.17 7.32
C GLU A 113 -13.52 -8.49 6.17
N GLU A 114 -14.08 -7.30 6.38
CA GLU A 114 -14.67 -6.49 5.30
C GLU A 114 -13.60 -6.09 4.26
N ALA A 115 -12.43 -5.65 4.72
CA ALA A 115 -11.31 -5.34 3.84
C ALA A 115 -10.84 -6.58 3.08
N ARG A 116 -10.79 -7.73 3.76
CA ARG A 116 -10.44 -8.99 3.13
C ARG A 116 -11.42 -9.36 2.00
N LYS A 117 -12.73 -9.31 2.26
CA LYS A 117 -13.77 -9.56 1.24
C LYS A 117 -13.65 -8.61 0.05
N ILE A 118 -13.46 -7.31 0.30
CA ILE A 118 -13.26 -6.32 -0.77
C ILE A 118 -12.04 -6.70 -1.62
N LYS A 119 -10.90 -7.00 -0.98
CA LYS A 119 -9.66 -7.36 -1.67
C LYS A 119 -9.80 -8.65 -2.47
N GLN A 120 -10.47 -9.65 -1.93
CA GLN A 120 -10.68 -10.92 -2.62
C GLN A 120 -11.56 -10.74 -3.87
N ARG A 121 -12.58 -9.87 -3.81
CA ARG A 121 -13.43 -9.53 -4.96
C ARG A 121 -12.73 -8.66 -6.01
N LYS A 122 -12.05 -7.60 -5.58
CA LYS A 122 -11.49 -6.55 -6.45
C LYS A 122 -10.04 -6.81 -6.86
N GLY A 123 -9.37 -7.73 -6.18
CA GLY A 123 -7.92 -7.91 -6.22
C GLY A 123 -7.17 -7.06 -5.19
N TYR A 124 -7.68 -5.86 -4.87
CA TYR A 124 -6.91 -4.88 -4.11
C TYR A 124 -7.78 -3.94 -3.28
N LEU A 125 -7.13 -3.26 -2.33
CA LEU A 125 -7.70 -2.14 -1.58
C LEU A 125 -7.24 -0.84 -2.22
N ALA A 126 -8.17 0.08 -2.46
CA ALA A 126 -7.90 1.45 -2.87
C ALA A 126 -7.32 2.28 -1.71
N PRO A 127 -6.71 3.45 -1.99
CA PRO A 127 -6.07 4.25 -0.95
C PRO A 127 -6.99 4.64 0.22
N HIS A 128 -8.26 4.96 -0.03
CA HIS A 128 -9.21 5.29 1.03
C HIS A 128 -9.60 4.06 1.86
N GLU A 129 -9.70 2.87 1.24
CA GLU A 129 -9.94 1.60 1.93
C GLU A 129 -8.75 1.25 2.84
N LEU A 130 -7.52 1.47 2.38
CA LEU A 130 -6.33 1.32 3.23
C LEU A 130 -6.32 2.28 4.43
N VAL A 131 -6.77 3.52 4.25
CA VAL A 131 -6.86 4.48 5.36
C VAL A 131 -7.94 4.07 6.35
N LYS A 132 -9.07 3.54 5.86
CA LYS A 132 -10.19 3.08 6.69
C LYS A 132 -9.81 1.86 7.53
N TYR A 133 -9.13 0.86 6.94
CA TYR A 133 -8.95 -0.45 7.57
C TYR A 133 -7.55 -0.71 8.15
N ASN A 134 -6.59 0.19 7.96
CA ASN A 134 -5.26 0.05 8.56
C ASN A 134 -5.05 1.06 9.71
N PRO A 135 -5.42 0.69 10.96
CA PRO A 135 -5.27 1.57 12.11
C PRO A 135 -3.81 1.74 12.55
N PHE A 136 -2.89 0.87 12.09
CA PHE A 136 -1.50 0.89 12.55
C PHE A 136 -0.61 1.80 11.71
N PHE A 137 -0.58 1.60 10.38
CA PHE A 137 0.20 2.40 9.42
C PHE A 137 -0.65 3.53 8.83
N THR A 138 -1.15 4.41 9.69
CA THR A 138 -1.94 5.58 9.29
C THR A 138 -1.08 6.62 8.59
N ASN A 139 -1.70 7.48 7.78
CA ASN A 139 -1.00 8.61 7.16
C ASN A 139 -0.36 9.52 8.24
N LYS A 140 -1.05 9.77 9.37
CA LYS A 140 -0.48 10.54 10.47
C LYS A 140 0.86 9.97 10.95
N ARG A 141 0.94 8.65 11.15
CA ARG A 141 2.16 7.97 11.62
C ARG A 141 3.24 7.90 10.51
N LEU A 142 2.86 7.51 9.29
CA LEU A 142 3.79 7.37 8.16
C LEU A 142 4.44 8.70 7.74
N TYR A 143 3.75 9.82 7.93
CA TYR A 143 4.22 11.15 7.52
C TYR A 143 4.71 12.01 8.70
N ALA A 144 4.81 11.46 9.91
CA ALA A 144 5.40 12.13 11.07
C ALA A 144 6.93 12.31 10.98
N ASN A 145 7.60 11.66 10.03
CA ASN A 145 9.05 11.76 9.83
C ASN A 145 9.42 12.18 8.39
N LYS A 146 10.68 12.64 8.23
CA LYS A 146 11.26 13.12 6.97
C LYS A 146 11.97 12.03 6.13
N LEU A 147 11.76 10.74 6.42
CA LEU A 147 12.37 9.67 5.62
C LEU A 147 11.78 9.69 4.20
N SER A 148 12.59 9.41 3.20
CA SER A 148 12.15 9.46 1.79
C SER A 148 11.40 8.20 1.36
N SER A 149 11.78 7.02 1.87
CA SER A 149 11.14 5.76 1.53
C SER A 149 9.96 5.44 2.47
N LEU A 150 8.84 4.98 1.89
CA LEU A 150 7.70 4.52 2.69
C LEU A 150 8.05 3.30 3.56
N SER A 151 8.89 2.39 3.07
CA SER A 151 9.39 1.28 3.89
C SER A 151 10.21 1.76 5.09
N GLY A 152 11.04 2.80 4.93
CA GLY A 152 11.76 3.42 6.04
C GLY A 152 10.80 4.09 7.04
N LYS A 153 9.77 4.79 6.53
CA LYS A 153 8.69 5.35 7.37
C LYS A 153 7.96 4.26 8.16
N MET A 154 7.64 3.13 7.56
CA MET A 154 7.00 2.00 8.25
C MET A 154 7.89 1.43 9.36
N ALA A 155 9.19 1.30 9.12
CA ALA A 155 10.14 0.89 10.16
C ALA A 155 10.18 1.89 11.34
N ASP A 156 10.16 3.20 11.06
CA ASP A 156 10.06 4.24 12.09
C ASP A 156 8.75 4.12 12.89
N VAL A 157 7.63 3.84 12.23
CA VAL A 157 6.33 3.61 12.90
C VAL A 157 6.39 2.40 13.83
N LEU A 158 6.96 1.28 13.36
CA LEU A 158 7.13 0.09 14.19
C LEU A 158 8.06 0.34 15.37
N GLN A 159 9.15 1.08 15.17
CA GLN A 159 10.08 1.44 16.23
C GLN A 159 9.43 2.28 17.34
N LYS A 160 8.44 3.11 16.98
CA LYS A 160 7.77 4.02 17.93
C LYS A 160 6.49 3.45 18.53
N HIS A 161 5.80 2.54 17.83
CA HIS A 161 4.43 2.18 18.14
C HIS A 161 4.14 0.67 18.11
N GLY A 162 5.13 -0.17 17.81
CA GLY A 162 4.98 -1.63 17.79
C GLY A 162 6.25 -2.34 18.24
N VAL A 163 6.48 -3.55 17.74
CA VAL A 163 7.75 -4.26 17.94
C VAL A 163 8.68 -3.95 16.78
N TYR A 164 9.92 -3.58 17.10
CA TYR A 164 10.99 -3.46 16.12
C TYR A 164 12.32 -3.98 16.67
N SER A 165 13.00 -4.82 15.90
CA SER A 165 14.32 -5.34 16.22
C SER A 165 15.29 -5.19 15.05
N THR A 166 16.56 -4.99 15.36
CA THR A 166 17.66 -4.98 14.39
C THR A 166 18.51 -6.26 14.45
N ARG A 167 18.03 -7.30 15.15
CA ARG A 167 18.66 -8.63 15.20
C ARG A 167 17.92 -9.61 14.28
N VAL A 168 18.68 -10.36 13.49
CA VAL A 168 18.11 -11.38 12.58
C VAL A 168 17.50 -12.54 13.36
N SER A 169 18.07 -12.88 14.52
CA SER A 169 17.56 -13.90 15.44
C SER A 169 16.16 -13.59 15.99
N ASP A 170 15.68 -12.36 15.86
CA ASP A 170 14.36 -11.94 16.36
C ASP A 170 13.28 -12.05 15.28
N VAL A 171 13.65 -12.39 14.04
CA VAL A 171 12.71 -12.59 12.94
C VAL A 171 11.80 -13.77 13.24
N ARG A 172 10.50 -13.58 13.07
CA ARG A 172 9.46 -14.59 13.24
C ARG A 172 8.59 -14.70 11.99
N LEU A 173 7.79 -15.77 11.93
CA LEU A 173 6.75 -15.93 10.91
C LEU A 173 5.77 -14.75 10.96
N GLY A 174 5.40 -14.22 9.80
CA GLY A 174 4.49 -13.08 9.65
C GLY A 174 5.11 -11.72 9.93
N ASP A 175 6.38 -11.65 10.30
CA ASP A 175 7.05 -10.37 10.53
C ASP A 175 7.29 -9.60 9.23
N TYR A 176 7.30 -8.29 9.35
CA TYR A 176 7.80 -7.40 8.32
C TYR A 176 9.30 -7.28 8.44
N VAL A 177 10.00 -7.61 7.37
CA VAL A 177 11.45 -7.54 7.30
C VAL A 177 11.85 -6.45 6.33
N PHE A 178 12.67 -5.53 6.83
CA PHE A 178 13.16 -4.37 6.10
C PHE A 178 14.55 -4.66 5.56
N ILE A 179 14.75 -4.39 4.27
CA ILE A 179 15.99 -4.69 3.57
C ILE A 179 16.48 -3.50 2.75
N GLY A 180 17.77 -3.47 2.45
CA GLY A 180 18.37 -2.40 1.66
C GLY A 180 19.75 -2.72 1.11
N LYS A 181 20.32 -1.78 0.35
CA LYS A 181 21.71 -1.85 -0.12
C LYS A 181 22.68 -1.54 1.03
N GLY A 182 23.90 -2.06 0.94
CA GLY A 182 24.96 -1.85 1.93
C GLY A 182 24.66 -2.47 3.29
N LYS A 183 25.67 -2.57 4.16
CA LYS A 183 25.55 -3.20 5.49
C LYS A 183 25.03 -2.27 6.59
N THR A 184 24.90 -0.96 6.32
CA THR A 184 24.41 0.04 7.29
C THR A 184 23.00 -0.29 7.76
N ARG A 185 22.71 -0.19 9.07
CA ARG A 185 21.39 -0.57 9.64
C ARG A 185 20.44 0.60 9.90
N ASN A 186 20.75 1.80 9.41
CA ASN A 186 19.91 2.97 9.65
C ASN A 186 18.61 2.92 8.82
N LEU A 187 17.55 3.57 9.33
CA LEU A 187 16.24 3.61 8.68
C LEU A 187 16.29 4.24 7.27
N LYS A 188 17.20 5.20 7.05
CA LYS A 188 17.41 5.86 5.74
C LYS A 188 17.91 4.88 4.66
N SER A 189 18.58 3.80 5.04
CA SER A 189 19.08 2.77 4.13
C SER A 189 18.03 1.72 3.74
N ILE A 190 16.87 1.75 4.38
CA ILE A 190 15.74 0.86 4.06
C ILE A 190 15.15 1.30 2.73
N SER A 191 15.13 0.38 1.77
CA SER A 191 14.54 0.61 0.44
C SER A 191 13.46 -0.39 0.07
N HIS A 192 13.24 -1.42 0.90
CA HIS A 192 12.24 -2.44 0.64
C HIS A 192 11.75 -3.10 1.93
N VAL A 193 10.55 -3.67 1.88
CA VAL A 193 9.93 -4.43 2.98
C VAL A 193 9.26 -5.69 2.43
N VAL A 194 9.33 -6.78 3.19
CA VAL A 194 8.82 -8.11 2.84
C VAL A 194 8.09 -8.73 4.04
N VAL A 195 7.23 -9.73 3.82
CA VAL A 195 6.53 -10.48 4.89
C VAL A 195 7.12 -11.88 4.98
N ILE A 196 7.59 -12.32 6.15
CA ILE A 196 8.03 -13.71 6.32
C ILE A 196 6.83 -14.64 6.25
N ASN A 197 6.83 -15.58 5.29
CA ASN A 197 5.74 -16.54 5.12
C ASN A 197 6.14 -17.98 5.45
N LYS A 198 7.45 -18.27 5.54
CA LYS A 198 7.95 -19.57 6.00
C LYS A 198 9.31 -19.39 6.68
N VAL A 199 9.53 -20.12 7.76
CA VAL A 199 10.84 -20.28 8.40
C VAL A 199 11.20 -21.76 8.31
N ASP A 200 12.40 -22.06 7.83
CA ASP A 200 12.88 -23.42 7.63
C ASP A 200 14.31 -23.57 8.14
N THR A 201 14.69 -24.79 8.48
CA THR A 201 16.07 -25.12 8.88
C THR A 201 16.63 -26.15 7.91
N ILE A 202 17.65 -25.77 7.15
CA ILE A 202 18.30 -26.65 6.18
C ILE A 202 19.74 -26.90 6.64
N GLY A 203 19.98 -28.12 7.13
CA GLY A 203 21.22 -28.44 7.85
C GLY A 203 21.31 -27.63 9.14
N LYS A 204 22.38 -26.83 9.28
CA LYS A 204 22.56 -25.92 10.43
C LYS A 204 22.12 -24.47 10.15
N GLN A 205 21.55 -24.18 8.98
CA GLN A 205 21.21 -22.83 8.55
C GLN A 205 19.71 -22.58 8.63
N ILE A 206 19.33 -21.51 9.33
CA ILE A 206 17.95 -21.00 9.32
C ILE A 206 17.73 -20.16 8.06
N ARG A 207 16.60 -20.39 7.37
CA ARG A 207 16.18 -19.64 6.19
C ARG A 207 14.81 -19.04 6.42
N TYR A 208 14.72 -17.71 6.27
CA TYR A 208 13.45 -17.00 6.33
C TYR A 208 13.01 -16.67 4.90
N TYR A 209 11.96 -17.37 4.46
CA TYR A 209 11.31 -17.14 3.17
C TYR A 209 10.27 -16.03 3.31
N PHE A 210 10.14 -15.20 2.28
CA PHE A 210 9.34 -13.98 2.37
C PHE A 210 8.57 -13.62 1.11
N ILE A 211 7.33 -13.18 1.26
CA ILE A 211 6.55 -12.62 0.16
C ILE A 211 6.81 -11.12 0.09
N ASP A 212 7.04 -10.62 -1.13
CA ASP A 212 7.23 -9.20 -1.37
C ASP A 212 6.41 -8.71 -2.56
N ALA A 213 6.31 -7.39 -2.67
CA ALA A 213 5.75 -6.75 -3.84
C ALA A 213 6.89 -6.30 -4.74
N GLY A 214 7.00 -6.88 -5.94
CA GLY A 214 8.06 -6.58 -6.92
C GLY A 214 7.82 -7.27 -8.26
N TYR A 215 8.76 -7.16 -9.21
CA TYR A 215 8.75 -7.98 -10.43
C TYR A 215 9.90 -8.96 -10.46
N ARG A 216 9.66 -10.09 -11.13
CA ARG A 216 10.73 -10.89 -11.73
C ARG A 216 10.57 -10.89 -13.25
N GLY A 217 10.74 -9.71 -13.85
CA GLY A 217 10.76 -9.52 -15.31
C GLY A 217 9.44 -9.83 -16.02
N LEU A 218 9.51 -9.91 -17.36
CA LEU A 218 8.45 -10.34 -18.25
C LEU A 218 8.48 -11.88 -18.38
N LYS A 219 7.34 -12.56 -18.23
CA LYS A 219 7.14 -13.98 -18.55
C LYS A 219 6.26 -14.06 -19.80
N LYS A 220 6.64 -14.86 -20.79
CA LYS A 220 5.79 -15.14 -21.95
C LYS A 220 4.68 -16.12 -21.51
N VAL A 221 3.43 -15.70 -21.62
CA VAL A 221 2.22 -16.49 -21.37
C VAL A 221 1.34 -16.36 -22.61
N ASN A 222 1.00 -17.48 -23.25
CA ASN A 222 0.19 -17.52 -24.48
C ASN A 222 0.66 -16.51 -25.54
N GLY A 223 1.96 -16.49 -25.84
CA GLY A 223 2.54 -15.59 -26.84
C GLY A 223 2.79 -14.14 -26.39
N LYS A 224 2.19 -13.68 -25.28
CA LYS A 224 2.32 -12.30 -24.78
C LYS A 224 3.30 -12.21 -23.60
N PHE A 225 4.12 -11.17 -23.57
CA PHE A 225 4.97 -10.88 -22.43
C PHE A 225 4.17 -10.23 -21.30
N VAL A 226 3.95 -10.97 -20.22
CA VAL A 226 3.23 -10.53 -19.03
C VAL A 226 4.24 -10.27 -17.91
N LYS A 227 4.16 -9.09 -17.28
CA LYS A 227 4.98 -8.79 -16.10
C LYS A 227 4.47 -9.64 -14.93
N VAL A 228 5.32 -10.52 -14.38
CA VAL A 228 4.93 -11.37 -13.25
C VAL A 228 5.29 -10.72 -11.93
N LYS A 229 4.31 -10.68 -11.02
CA LYS A 229 4.55 -10.34 -9.62
C LYS A 229 5.64 -11.25 -9.06
N ARG A 230 6.56 -10.65 -8.33
CA ARG A 230 7.61 -11.35 -7.60
C ARG A 230 6.96 -11.99 -6.38
N SER A 231 7.30 -13.26 -6.19
CA SER A 231 7.13 -14.00 -4.95
C SER A 231 8.43 -14.73 -4.67
N VAL A 232 8.52 -15.36 -3.50
CA VAL A 232 9.56 -16.36 -3.24
C VAL A 232 9.56 -17.36 -4.39
N ARG A 233 10.59 -17.28 -5.23
CA ARG A 233 10.97 -18.40 -6.10
C ARG A 233 12.08 -19.16 -5.37
N LYS A 234 12.24 -20.45 -5.65
CA LYS A 234 13.38 -21.25 -5.15
C LYS A 234 14.67 -20.42 -5.32
N GLY A 235 15.37 -20.14 -4.20
CA GLY A 235 16.63 -19.38 -4.16
C GLY A 235 16.60 -18.01 -3.45
N TYR A 236 15.44 -17.50 -3.03
CA TYR A 236 15.35 -16.21 -2.32
C TYR A 236 14.93 -16.44 -0.88
N TYR A 237 15.81 -16.09 0.05
CA TYR A 237 15.58 -16.15 1.48
C TYR A 237 16.54 -15.18 2.18
N LEU A 238 16.20 -14.83 3.41
CA LEU A 238 17.12 -14.18 4.34
C LEU A 238 17.90 -15.27 5.07
N THR A 239 19.23 -15.17 5.09
CA THR A 239 20.09 -16.00 5.95
C THR A 239 20.10 -15.48 7.38
N ASP A 240 20.47 -16.32 8.33
CA ASP A 240 20.81 -15.96 9.72
C ASP A 240 21.84 -14.80 9.82
N GLN A 241 22.75 -14.66 8.87
CA GLN A 241 23.71 -13.57 8.77
C GLN A 241 23.11 -12.24 8.30
N GLY A 242 21.81 -12.21 7.98
CA GLY A 242 21.14 -11.01 7.51
C GLY A 242 21.33 -10.72 6.02
N THR A 243 21.83 -11.69 5.24
CA THR A 243 22.02 -11.52 3.81
C THR A 243 20.79 -12.04 3.07
N VAL A 244 20.25 -11.22 2.17
CA VAL A 244 19.14 -11.61 1.29
C VAL A 244 19.71 -11.91 -0.09
N TRP A 245 19.62 -13.17 -0.49
CA TRP A 245 20.22 -13.65 -1.73
C TRP A 245 19.25 -13.60 -2.91
N SER A 246 19.74 -13.09 -4.04
CA SER A 246 19.03 -12.97 -5.31
C SER A 246 20.03 -13.04 -6.47
N GLY A 247 20.87 -14.07 -6.52
CA GLY A 247 21.95 -14.15 -7.53
C GLY A 247 22.78 -12.86 -7.55
N LYS A 248 22.72 -12.07 -8.64
CA LYS A 248 23.45 -10.79 -8.84
C LYS A 248 23.04 -9.64 -7.90
N TYR A 249 21.92 -9.71 -7.19
CA TYR A 249 21.47 -8.63 -6.30
C TYR A 249 21.60 -9.01 -4.84
N ILE A 250 22.57 -8.42 -4.14
CA ILE A 250 22.70 -8.58 -2.69
C ILE A 250 21.95 -7.45 -1.98
N ARG A 251 21.11 -7.83 -1.01
CA ARG A 251 20.45 -6.91 -0.07
C ARG A 251 20.77 -7.39 1.35
N TYR A 252 20.70 -6.46 2.29
CA TYR A 252 21.02 -6.72 3.67
C TYR A 252 19.83 -6.36 4.55
N PHE A 253 19.63 -7.18 5.57
CA PHE A 253 18.72 -6.96 6.66
C PHE A 253 18.99 -5.64 7.37
N LYS A 254 17.94 -4.88 7.61
CA LYS A 254 17.97 -3.59 8.30
C LYS A 254 17.19 -3.63 9.60
N GLY A 255 16.17 -4.48 9.66
CA GLY A 255 15.37 -4.71 10.85
C GLY A 255 14.15 -5.54 10.53
N THR A 256 13.42 -5.88 11.58
CA THR A 256 12.17 -6.61 11.51
C THR A 256 11.19 -6.03 12.52
N GLY A 257 9.89 -6.11 12.23
CA GLY A 257 8.88 -5.68 13.17
C GLY A 257 7.48 -6.10 12.79
N ARG A 258 6.57 -5.87 13.72
CA ARG A 258 5.14 -6.17 13.62
C ARG A 258 4.35 -5.20 14.50
N PRO A 259 3.11 -4.86 14.13
CA PRO A 259 2.18 -4.26 15.07
C PRO A 259 2.05 -5.11 16.34
N ASN A 260 1.79 -4.44 17.47
CA ASN A 260 1.37 -5.10 18.71
C ASN A 260 -0.10 -5.48 18.66
#